data_AF-X1AT54-F1
#
_entry.id   AF-X1AT54-F1
#
_cell.length_a   1.000
_cell.length_b   1.000
_cell.length_c   1.000
_cell.angle_alpha   90.00
_cell.angle_beta   90.00
_cell.angle_gamma   90.00
#
_symmetry.space_group_name_H-M   'P 1'
#
loop_
_entity.id
_entity.type
_entity.pdbx_description
1 polymer ?
#
loop_
_entity_poly.entity_id
_entity_poly.type
_entity_poly.pdbx_seq_one_letter_code
_entity_poly.pdbx_strand_id
1 'polypeptide(L)'
;MLELYPPEIEIINTKDRITIDLIKDGEDFLTQFDIDKNFVLDTVSLVYRYLRANSKIPHNLYKFFIAGYYIVTRHPFAFPAHESKRNFCKKFNLEISSLEYCVNKIISRFGYIKILDDMNFPYFLDPERDLS
;
A
#
# COMPACT_ATOMS: atom_id res chain seq x y z
N MET A 1 32.59 1.69 -42.60
CA MET A 1 31.40 0.87 -42.29
C MET A 1 30.97 1.30 -40.89
N LEU A 2 29.92 2.10 -40.78
CA LEU A 2 29.40 2.59 -39.50
C LEU A 2 28.50 1.49 -38.94
N GLU A 3 28.97 0.82 -37.88
CA GLU A 3 28.13 -0.10 -37.11
C GLU A 3 27.06 0.73 -36.39
N LEU A 4 25.84 0.70 -36.93
CA LEU A 4 24.67 1.18 -36.23
C LEU A 4 24.36 0.16 -35.13
N TYR A 5 24.82 0.45 -33.90
CA TYR A 5 24.32 -0.24 -32.73
C TYR A 5 22.80 -0.05 -32.70
N PRO A 6 21.99 -1.12 -32.76
CA PRO A 6 20.56 -0.96 -32.55
C PRO A 6 20.41 -0.36 -31.15
N PRO A 7 19.57 0.68 -30.96
CA PRO A 7 19.31 1.17 -29.62
C PRO A 7 18.85 -0.02 -28.80
N GLU A 8 19.46 -0.23 -27.63
CA GLU A 8 18.94 -1.16 -26.64
C GLU A 8 17.55 -0.67 -26.28
N ILE A 9 16.54 -1.17 -26.99
CA ILE A 9 15.15 -0.97 -26.64
C ILE A 9 15.01 -1.72 -25.33
N GLU A 10 15.14 -1.03 -24.20
CA GLU A 10 14.66 -1.52 -22.92
C GLU A 10 13.20 -1.91 -23.16
N ILE A 11 12.95 -3.21 -23.28
CA ILE A 11 11.60 -3.77 -23.29
C ILE A 11 11.10 -3.58 -21.87
N ILE A 12 10.68 -2.36 -21.54
CA ILE A 12 9.96 -2.11 -20.31
C ILE A 12 8.72 -2.98 -20.43
N ASN A 13 8.71 -4.05 -19.63
CA ASN A 13 7.64 -5.01 -19.57
C ASN A 13 6.32 -4.22 -19.46
N THR A 14 5.37 -4.43 -20.38
CA THR A 14 4.09 -3.70 -20.40
C THR A 14 3.41 -3.72 -19.03
N LYS A 15 3.59 -4.80 -18.27
CA LYS A 15 3.12 -4.93 -16.89
C LYS A 15 3.72 -3.88 -15.94
N ASP A 16 5.00 -3.56 -16.11
CA ASP A 16 5.70 -2.60 -15.27
C ASP A 16 5.27 -1.16 -15.58
N ARG A 17 5.05 -0.82 -16.86
CA ARG A 17 4.44 0.47 -17.23
C ARG A 17 3.05 0.64 -16.63
N ILE A 18 2.19 -0.36 -16.81
CA ILE A 18 0.84 -0.34 -16.22
C ILE A 18 0.91 -0.20 -14.70
N THR A 19 1.84 -0.90 -14.05
CA THR A 19 2.00 -0.79 -12.59
C THR A 19 2.42 0.62 -12.18
N ILE A 20 3.38 1.24 -12.89
CA ILE A 20 3.81 2.61 -12.61
C ILE A 20 2.65 3.60 -12.78
N ASP A 21 1.86 3.47 -13.84
CA ASP A 21 0.72 4.35 -14.09
C ASP A 21 -0.34 4.20 -12.98
N LEU A 22 -0.67 2.96 -12.60
CA LEU A 22 -1.58 2.68 -11.48
C LEU A 22 -1.07 3.22 -10.14
N ILE A 23 0.24 3.25 -9.94
CA ILE A 23 0.85 3.80 -8.74
C ILE A 23 0.72 5.33 -8.71
N LYS A 24 0.97 6.01 -9.83
CA LYS A 24 0.78 7.46 -9.96
C LYS A 24 -0.68 7.84 -9.70
N ASP A 25 -1.62 7.14 -10.31
CA ASP A 25 -3.06 7.37 -10.08
C ASP A 25 -3.43 7.20 -8.60
N GLY A 26 -2.80 6.26 -7.90
CA GLY A 26 -2.98 6.04 -6.47
C GLY A 26 -2.36 7.11 -5.58
N GLU A 27 -1.18 7.61 -5.94
CA GLU A 27 -0.55 8.76 -5.28
C GLU A 27 -1.42 10.01 -5.42
N ASP A 28 -1.86 10.31 -6.65
CA ASP A 28 -2.77 11.42 -6.95
C ASP A 28 -4.12 11.28 -6.21
N PHE A 29 -4.60 10.05 -6.02
CA PHE A 29 -5.78 9.78 -5.19
C PHE A 29 -5.52 10.10 -3.71
N LEU A 30 -4.40 9.67 -3.14
CA LEU A 30 -4.10 9.89 -1.72
C LEU A 30 -3.82 11.36 -1.39
N THR A 31 -3.21 12.10 -2.31
CA THR A 31 -2.90 13.53 -2.15
C THR A 31 -4.13 14.43 -2.16
N GLN A 32 -5.30 13.93 -2.55
CA GLN A 32 -6.58 14.63 -2.40
C GLN A 32 -7.04 14.72 -0.94
N PHE A 33 -6.44 13.93 -0.05
CA PHE A 33 -6.71 13.94 1.38
C PHE A 33 -5.61 14.67 2.14
N ASP A 34 -5.92 15.16 3.34
CA ASP A 34 -4.97 15.79 4.25
C ASP A 34 -4.08 14.73 4.94
N ILE A 35 -3.19 14.12 4.16
CA ILE A 35 -2.27 13.05 4.57
C ILE A 35 -0.82 13.56 4.48
N ASP A 36 -0.02 13.28 5.51
CA ASP A 36 1.41 13.58 5.50
C ASP A 36 2.11 12.87 4.33
N LYS A 37 2.97 13.60 3.62
CA LYS A 37 3.63 13.11 2.40
C LYS A 37 4.48 11.86 2.66
N ASN A 38 5.08 11.71 3.83
CA ASN A 38 5.87 10.51 4.15
C ASN A 38 4.97 9.28 4.19
N PHE A 39 3.78 9.39 4.79
CA PHE A 39 2.81 8.29 4.78
C PHE A 39 2.27 7.98 3.38
N VAL A 40 2.11 8.99 2.51
CA VAL A 40 1.75 8.75 1.10
C VAL A 40 2.83 7.90 0.42
N LEU A 41 4.10 8.26 0.57
CA LEU A 41 5.22 7.53 -0.03
C LEU A 41 5.32 6.09 0.49
N ASP A 42 5.20 5.89 1.80
CA ASP A 42 5.22 4.55 2.41
C ASP A 42 4.04 3.70 1.93
N THR A 43 2.85 4.31 1.80
CA THR A 43 1.66 3.65 1.29
C THR A 43 1.83 3.22 -0.17
N VAL A 44 2.33 4.14 -1.01
CA VAL A 44 2.63 3.88 -2.42
C VAL A 44 3.65 2.75 -2.56
N SER A 45 4.72 2.78 -1.75
CA SER A 45 5.75 1.74 -1.72
C SER A 45 5.16 0.37 -1.37
N LEU A 46 4.29 0.31 -0.36
CA LEU A 46 3.60 -0.91 0.07
C LEU A 46 2.68 -1.46 -1.04
N VAL A 47 1.87 -0.60 -1.66
CA VAL A 47 0.95 -1.03 -2.74
C VAL A 47 1.73 -1.44 -3.99
N TYR A 48 2.82 -0.77 -4.32
CA TYR A 48 3.71 -1.17 -5.41
C TYR A 48 4.28 -2.58 -5.19
N ARG A 49 4.83 -2.84 -4.00
CA ARG A 49 5.27 -4.20 -3.62
C ARG A 49 4.13 -5.20 -3.78
N TYR A 50 2.93 -4.84 -3.33
CA TYR A 50 1.77 -5.73 -3.39
C TYR A 50 1.38 -6.05 -4.85
N LEU A 51 1.35 -5.06 -5.73
CA LEU A 51 1.06 -5.26 -7.16
C LEU A 51 2.13 -6.10 -7.86
N ARG A 52 3.41 -5.87 -7.55
CA ARG A 52 4.53 -6.66 -8.09
C ARG A 52 4.48 -8.11 -7.63
N ALA A 53 4.16 -8.33 -6.36
CA ALA A 53 4.06 -9.65 -5.75
C ALA A 53 2.80 -10.42 -6.19
N ASN A 54 1.81 -9.76 -6.79
CA ASN A 54 0.58 -10.39 -7.26
C ASN A 54 0.54 -10.55 -8.79
N SER A 55 -0.14 -11.61 -9.23
CA SER A 55 -0.31 -11.88 -10.66
C SER A 55 -1.47 -11.09 -11.27
N LYS A 56 -2.42 -10.64 -10.45
CA LYS A 56 -3.63 -9.92 -10.88
C LYS A 56 -3.76 -8.60 -10.14
N ILE A 57 -4.15 -7.57 -10.89
CA ILE A 57 -4.48 -6.25 -10.33
C ILE A 57 -5.88 -6.35 -9.68
N PRO A 58 -6.05 -5.87 -8.44
CA PRO A 58 -7.36 -5.83 -7.79
C PRO A 58 -8.36 -4.98 -8.58
N HIS A 59 -9.64 -5.38 -8.56
CA HIS A 59 -10.70 -4.67 -9.28
C HIS A 59 -10.90 -3.22 -8.80
N ASN A 60 -10.71 -2.96 -7.51
CA ASN A 60 -10.73 -1.61 -6.95
C ASN A 60 -9.43 -1.35 -6.20
N LEU A 61 -8.48 -0.74 -6.90
CA LEU A 61 -7.13 -0.49 -6.39
C LEU A 61 -7.11 0.62 -5.33
N TYR A 62 -7.98 1.64 -5.43
CA TYR A 62 -8.05 2.73 -4.45
C TYR A 62 -8.36 2.23 -3.04
N LYS A 63 -9.17 1.17 -2.89
CA LYS A 63 -9.38 0.52 -1.60
C LYS A 63 -8.11 -0.09 -1.00
N PHE A 64 -7.19 -0.56 -1.84
CA PHE A 64 -5.88 -1.06 -1.41
C PHE A 64 -4.93 0.07 -1.02
N PHE A 65 -5.02 1.25 -1.64
CA PHE A 65 -4.29 2.44 -1.16
C PHE A 65 -4.79 2.88 0.21
N ILE A 66 -6.11 2.95 0.44
CA ILE A 66 -6.66 3.27 1.77
C ILE A 66 -6.22 2.22 2.81
N ALA A 67 -6.24 0.93 2.45
CA ALA A 67 -5.80 -0.15 3.33
C ALA A 67 -4.28 -0.11 3.60
N GLY A 68 -3.47 0.22 2.60
CA GLY A 68 -2.04 0.43 2.76
C GLY A 68 -1.75 1.58 3.72
N TYR A 69 -2.46 2.70 3.56
CA TYR A 69 -2.35 3.83 4.48
C TYR A 69 -2.76 3.47 5.91
N TYR A 70 -3.82 2.67 6.06
CA TYR A 70 -4.21 2.14 7.36
C TYR A 70 -3.11 1.27 8.00
N ILE A 71 -2.43 0.44 7.21
CA ILE A 71 -1.33 -0.41 7.70
C ILE A 71 -0.14 0.45 8.12
N VAL A 72 0.28 1.39 7.27
CA VAL A 72 1.44 2.27 7.49
C VAL A 72 1.26 3.13 8.75
N THR A 73 0.08 3.73 8.92
CA THR A 73 -0.26 4.54 10.12
C THR A 73 -0.43 3.70 11.39
N ARG A 74 -0.32 2.38 11.29
CA ARG A 74 -0.43 1.42 12.39
C ARG A 74 0.85 0.62 12.57
N HIS A 75 1.99 1.18 12.19
CA HIS A 75 3.28 0.64 12.58
C HIS A 75 3.44 0.73 14.13
N PRO A 76 4.07 -0.26 14.81
CA PRO A 76 4.28 -0.19 16.26
C PRO A 76 5.00 1.08 16.76
N PHE A 77 5.86 1.68 15.95
CA PHE A 77 6.52 2.96 16.28
C PHE A 77 5.59 4.18 16.24
N ALA A 78 4.39 4.05 15.66
CA ALA A 78 3.38 5.10 15.68
C ALA A 78 2.49 5.04 16.94
N PHE A 79 2.79 4.15 17.89
CA PHE A 79 2.06 4.07 19.16
C PHE A 79 2.16 5.40 19.95
N PRO A 80 1.06 5.92 20.51
CA PRO A 80 -0.31 5.38 20.46
C PRO A 80 -1.10 5.86 19.24
N ALA A 81 -1.69 4.91 18.49
CA ALA A 81 -2.58 5.21 17.36
C ALA A 81 -4.03 4.84 17.72
N HIS A 82 -4.71 5.64 18.54
CA HIS A 82 -6.05 5.28 19.08
C HIS A 82 -7.24 5.66 18.19
N GLU A 83 -7.03 5.92 16.90
CA GLU A 83 -8.17 6.15 16.01
C GLU A 83 -9.01 4.87 15.83
N SER A 84 -10.33 4.95 15.93
CA SER A 84 -11.16 3.78 15.62
C SER A 84 -11.18 3.48 14.12
N LYS A 85 -11.23 2.19 13.75
CA LYS A 85 -11.43 1.77 12.35
C LYS A 85 -12.62 2.50 11.71
N ARG A 86 -13.70 2.67 12.48
CA ARG A 86 -14.91 3.37 12.02
C ARG A 86 -14.62 4.83 11.66
N ASN A 87 -13.88 5.55 12.50
CA ASN A 87 -13.52 6.94 12.24
C ASN A 87 -12.56 7.06 11.05
N PHE A 88 -11.57 6.16 10.97
CA PHE A 88 -10.68 6.07 9.82
C PHE A 88 -11.46 5.85 8.51
N CYS A 89 -12.32 4.83 8.47
CA CYS A 89 -13.18 4.50 7.34
C CYS A 89 -14.06 5.66 6.86
N LYS A 90 -14.61 6.45 7.80
CA LYS A 90 -15.45 7.61 7.48
C LYS A 90 -14.72 8.68 6.66
N LYS A 91 -13.42 8.89 6.91
CA LYS A 91 -12.60 9.88 6.15
C LYS A 91 -12.54 9.56 4.66
N PHE A 92 -12.63 8.28 4.30
CA PHE A 92 -12.50 7.79 2.93
C PHE A 92 -13.81 7.28 2.33
N ASN A 93 -14.94 7.46 3.02
CA ASN A 93 -16.23 6.89 2.65
C ASN A 93 -16.15 5.38 2.33
N LEU A 94 -15.40 4.63 3.16
CA LEU A 94 -15.10 3.22 2.95
C LEU A 94 -15.82 2.34 3.99
N GLU A 95 -16.50 1.30 3.53
CA GLU A 95 -17.06 0.26 4.41
C GLU A 95 -15.97 -0.46 5.21
N ILE A 96 -16.23 -0.73 6.49
CA ILE A 96 -15.27 -1.40 7.38
C ILE A 96 -14.90 -2.79 6.84
N SER A 97 -15.87 -3.53 6.32
CA SER A 97 -15.65 -4.85 5.71
C SER A 97 -14.73 -4.78 4.48
N SER A 98 -14.82 -3.70 3.70
CA SER A 98 -13.92 -3.47 2.56
C SER A 98 -12.50 -3.19 3.02
N LEU A 99 -12.34 -2.37 4.06
CA LEU A 99 -11.03 -2.11 4.66
C LEU A 99 -10.41 -3.41 5.17
N GLU A 100 -11.14 -4.18 5.97
CA GLU A 100 -10.64 -5.43 6.57
C GLU A 100 -10.27 -6.45 5.50
N TYR A 101 -11.07 -6.59 4.44
CA TYR A 101 -10.73 -7.44 3.31
C TYR A 101 -9.40 -7.04 2.67
N CYS A 102 -9.20 -5.75 2.36
CA CYS A 102 -7.99 -5.27 1.69
C CYS A 102 -6.76 -5.38 2.61
N VAL A 103 -6.90 -5.00 3.88
CA VAL A 103 -5.84 -5.14 4.90
C VAL A 103 -5.43 -6.61 5.01
N ASN A 104 -6.40 -7.53 5.17
CA ASN A 104 -6.12 -8.96 5.27
C ASN A 104 -5.39 -9.49 4.02
N LYS A 105 -5.77 -9.04 2.82
CA LYS A 105 -5.07 -9.42 1.58
C LYS A 105 -3.62 -8.96 1.56
N ILE A 106 -3.34 -7.74 2.02
CA ILE A 106 -1.97 -7.21 2.06
C ILE A 106 -1.13 -7.94 3.11
N ILE A 107 -1.61 -8.02 4.36
CA ILE A 107 -0.86 -8.63 5.46
C ILE A 107 -0.61 -10.13 5.23
N SER A 108 -1.61 -10.87 4.70
CA SER A 108 -1.43 -12.29 4.39
C SER A 108 -0.46 -12.51 3.22
N ARG A 109 -0.35 -11.56 2.28
CA ARG A 109 0.55 -11.70 1.14
C ARG A 109 2.02 -11.62 1.56
N PHE A 110 2.31 -10.81 2.56
CA PHE A 110 3.67 -10.52 3.05
C PHE A 110 3.99 -11.15 4.41
N GLY A 111 3.03 -11.80 5.07
CA GLY A 111 3.25 -12.43 6.37
C GLY A 111 3.42 -11.44 7.51
N TYR A 112 2.76 -10.28 7.45
CA TYR A 112 2.85 -9.27 8.51
C TYR A 112 2.35 -9.82 9.85
N ILE A 113 3.05 -9.45 10.92
CA ILE A 113 2.66 -9.77 12.29
C ILE A 113 1.67 -8.69 12.76
N LYS A 114 0.50 -9.13 13.23
CA LYS A 114 -0.51 -8.25 13.82
C LYS A 114 -0.41 -8.29 15.35
N ILE A 115 -0.16 -7.14 15.95
CA ILE A 115 -0.10 -6.94 17.40
C ILE A 115 -1.33 -6.12 17.82
N LEU A 116 -1.86 -6.35 19.01
CA LEU A 116 -2.94 -5.55 19.58
C LEU A 116 -2.42 -4.79 20.81
N ASP A 117 -2.81 -3.53 20.98
CA ASP A 117 -2.60 -2.82 22.24
C ASP A 117 -3.64 -3.22 23.30
N ASP A 118 -3.54 -2.60 24.48
CA ASP A 118 -4.44 -2.75 25.61
C ASP A 118 -5.90 -2.38 25.27
N MET A 119 -6.11 -1.49 24.30
CA MET A 119 -7.41 -1.09 23.78
C MET A 119 -7.88 -1.93 22.57
N ASN A 120 -7.16 -2.99 22.19
CA ASN A 120 -7.40 -3.84 21.03
C ASN A 120 -7.28 -3.14 19.66
N PHE A 121 -6.54 -2.03 19.56
CA PHE A 121 -6.18 -1.46 18.27
C PHE A 121 -5.07 -2.28 17.60
N PRO A 122 -5.19 -2.57 16.30
CA PRO A 122 -4.19 -3.37 15.61
C PRO A 122 -2.99 -2.53 15.18
N TYR A 123 -1.82 -3.12 15.33
CA TYR A 123 -0.54 -2.66 14.78
C TYR A 123 0.02 -3.75 13.88
N PHE A 124 0.71 -3.34 12.81
CA PHE A 124 1.21 -4.25 11.79
C PHE A 124 2.71 -4.07 11.62
N LEU A 125 3.44 -5.18 11.72
CA LEU A 125 4.88 -5.23 11.58
C LEU A 125 5.24 -6.12 10.39
N ASP A 126 6.07 -5.63 9.49
CA ASP A 126 6.64 -6.36 8.34
C ASP A 126 7.92 -7.07 8.80
N PRO A 127 7.91 -8.40 9.00
CA PRO A 127 9.08 -9.09 9.53
C PRO A 127 10.32 -8.96 8.64
N GLU A 128 10.14 -8.83 7.32
CA GLU A 128 11.26 -8.72 6.38
C GLU A 128 11.92 -7.34 6.41
N ARG A 129 11.20 -6.29 6.82
CA ARG A 129 11.73 -4.92 6.82
C ARG A 129 12.04 -4.38 8.21
N ASP A 130 11.30 -4.81 9.22
CA ASP A 130 11.34 -4.21 10.54
C ASP A 130 12.21 -5.01 11.52
N LEU A 131 12.54 -6.27 11.21
CA LEU A 131 13.34 -7.17 12.07
C LEU A 131 14.67 -7.63 11.45
N SER A 132 14.90 -7.30 10.18
CA SER A 132 16.06 -7.74 9.39
C SER A 132 17.25 -6.80 9.50
#